data_AF-A0A1D8GCL6-F1
#
_entry.id   AF-A0A1D8GCL6-F1
#
_cell.length_a   1.000
_cell.length_b   1.000
_cell.length_c   1.000
_cell.angle_alpha   90.00
_cell.angle_beta   90.00
_cell.angle_gamma   90.00
#
_symmetry.space_group_name_H-M   'P 1'
#
loop_
_entity.id
_entity.type
_entity.pdbx_description
1 polymer ?
#
loop_
_entity_poly.entity_id
_entity_poly.type
_entity_poly.pdbx_seq_one_letter_code
_entity_poly.pdbx_strand_id
1 'polypeptide(L)'
;MKKISQYALILTLSASLLAGCANTEAAPKDQPEDISGIHLNIDEAMKEKEINFENVKSVEMFDLDDKQIDIHYDEKDIKDIATAYNKSEITYDPYVMMISGKQMRITLKDDTTINIHSYGSTTHVVASGENISYHLVSPEIAEILLGE
;
A
#
# COMPACT_ATOMS: atom_id res chain seq x y z
N MET A 1 -19.22 45.17 -2.29
CA MET A 1 -17.88 45.66 -1.89
C MET A 1 -16.88 44.97 -2.81
N LYS A 2 -16.20 45.64 -3.79
CA LYS A 2 -14.87 46.29 -3.68
C LYS A 2 -13.92 45.50 -2.75
N LYS A 3 -12.72 45.02 -3.11
CA LYS A 3 -11.73 45.37 -4.14
C LYS A 3 -10.68 44.23 -4.26
N ILE A 4 -10.02 44.19 -5.42
CA ILE A 4 -8.75 43.51 -5.73
C ILE A 4 -7.58 44.21 -5.01
N SER A 5 -6.54 43.50 -4.54
CA SER A 5 -5.16 44.01 -4.35
C SER A 5 -4.22 42.84 -4.01
N GLN A 6 -3.30 42.36 -4.85
CA GLN A 6 -2.00 42.92 -5.31
C GLN A 6 -0.86 42.91 -4.27
N TYR A 7 0.18 42.13 -4.61
CA TYR A 7 1.64 42.24 -4.36
C TYR A 7 2.20 42.32 -2.94
N ALA A 8 3.22 41.49 -2.65
CA ALA A 8 4.55 41.98 -2.25
C ALA A 8 5.62 40.87 -2.31
N LEU A 9 6.42 40.94 -3.36
CA LEU A 9 7.79 40.42 -3.46
C LEU A 9 8.65 41.15 -2.41
N ILE A 10 9.40 40.44 -1.58
CA ILE A 10 10.49 41.04 -0.79
C ILE A 10 11.76 40.21 -1.03
N LEU A 11 12.58 40.73 -1.94
CA LEU A 11 14.02 40.51 -1.94
C LEU A 11 14.62 41.27 -0.76
N THR A 12 15.41 40.60 0.07
CA THR A 12 16.45 41.26 0.85
C THR A 12 17.78 40.62 0.56
N LEU A 13 18.56 41.34 -0.25
CA LEU A 13 19.99 41.17 -0.43
C LEU A 13 20.68 41.90 0.73
N SER A 14 21.46 41.19 1.53
CA SER A 14 22.44 41.84 2.42
C SER A 14 23.77 41.12 2.27
N ALA A 15 24.67 41.77 1.52
CA ALA A 15 26.09 41.46 1.50
C ALA A 15 26.78 42.25 2.61
N SER A 16 27.56 41.55 3.44
CA SER A 16 28.56 42.16 4.31
C SER A 16 29.85 41.34 4.19
N LEU A 17 30.87 41.94 3.58
CA LEU A 17 32.25 41.47 3.61
C LEU A 17 32.83 41.64 5.02
N LEU A 18 33.69 40.71 5.45
CA LEU A 18 35.05 41.00 5.94
C LEU A 18 35.83 39.71 6.17
N ALA A 19 37.07 39.72 5.66
CA ALA A 19 38.02 38.62 5.67
C ALA A 19 38.67 38.40 7.04
N GLY A 20 39.08 37.17 7.33
CA GLY A 20 40.00 36.90 8.43
C GLY A 20 40.14 35.42 8.81
N CYS A 21 41.33 34.89 8.54
CA CYS A 21 41.97 33.73 9.17
C CYS A 21 41.62 32.32 8.65
N ALA A 22 42.68 31.72 8.09
CA ALA A 22 42.85 30.33 7.74
C ALA A 22 42.37 29.35 8.82
N ASN A 23 41.54 28.39 8.40
CA ASN A 23 41.70 27.01 8.81
C ASN A 23 41.23 26.13 7.66
N THR A 24 42.12 25.28 7.16
CA THR A 24 41.83 24.24 6.18
C THR A 24 41.03 23.16 6.89
N GLU A 25 39.71 23.29 6.90
CA GLU A 25 38.82 22.17 7.23
C GLU A 25 38.27 21.67 5.91
N ALA A 26 38.75 20.50 5.49
CA ALA A 26 38.28 19.85 4.28
C ALA A 26 36.76 19.68 4.39
N ALA A 27 36.04 20.11 3.35
CA ALA A 27 34.61 19.83 3.21
C ALA A 27 34.37 18.32 3.45
N PRO A 28 33.33 17.94 4.21
CA PRO A 28 32.95 16.55 4.29
C PRO A 28 32.71 16.08 2.85
N LYS A 29 33.43 15.04 2.44
CA LYS A 29 33.17 14.39 1.16
C LYS A 29 31.76 13.84 1.28
N ASP A 30 30.82 14.44 0.56
CA ASP A 30 29.51 13.85 0.33
C ASP A 30 29.75 12.43 -0.19
N GLN A 31 29.59 11.46 0.71
CA GLN A 31 29.40 10.07 0.32
C GLN A 31 28.06 10.08 -0.40
N PRO A 32 27.96 9.60 -1.65
CA PRO A 32 26.65 9.38 -2.24
C PRO A 32 25.89 8.47 -1.27
N GLU A 33 24.76 8.94 -0.73
CA GLU A 33 23.90 8.07 0.05
C GLU A 33 23.53 6.91 -0.84
N ASP A 34 23.97 5.73 -0.41
CA ASP A 34 23.70 4.48 -1.07
C ASP A 34 22.20 4.20 -0.97
N ILE A 35 21.45 4.66 -1.97
CA ILE A 35 20.03 4.38 -2.15
C ILE A 35 19.76 2.92 -2.55
N SER A 36 20.77 2.03 -2.56
CA SER A 36 20.58 0.60 -2.85
C SER A 36 19.99 -0.21 -1.68
N GLY A 37 19.64 0.43 -0.57
CA GLY A 37 19.37 -0.22 0.71
C GLY A 37 17.91 -0.52 1.10
N ILE A 38 16.91 -0.41 0.23
CA ILE A 38 15.61 -1.04 0.53
C ILE A 38 15.74 -2.53 0.18
N HIS A 39 16.46 -3.28 1.01
CA HIS A 39 16.40 -4.74 1.00
C HIS A 39 15.07 -5.12 1.63
N LEU A 40 14.00 -5.16 0.84
CA LEU A 40 12.72 -5.71 1.28
C LEU A 40 12.92 -7.20 1.50
N ASN A 41 13.01 -7.59 2.76
CA ASN A 41 13.09 -8.98 3.16
C ASN A 41 11.73 -9.63 2.89
N ILE A 42 11.59 -10.34 1.78
CA ILE A 42 10.35 -11.00 1.37
C ILE A 42 9.87 -11.97 2.46
N ASP A 43 10.78 -12.67 3.14
CA ASP A 43 10.41 -13.60 4.22
C ASP A 43 9.76 -12.87 5.40
N GLU A 44 10.24 -11.65 5.71
CA GLU A 44 9.68 -10.79 6.75
C GLU A 44 8.33 -10.23 6.33
N ALA A 45 8.21 -9.72 5.10
CA ALA A 45 6.94 -9.26 4.54
C ALA A 45 5.89 -10.38 4.50
N MET A 46 6.31 -11.60 4.15
CA MET A 46 5.41 -12.76 4.12
C MET A 46 4.91 -13.14 5.51
N LYS A 47 5.79 -13.07 6.51
CA LYS A 47 5.43 -13.30 7.92
C LYS A 47 4.51 -12.22 8.46
N GLU A 48 4.75 -10.95 8.13
CA GLU A 48 3.89 -9.83 8.53
C GLU A 48 2.52 -9.87 7.83
N LYS A 49 2.44 -10.46 6.64
CA LYS A 49 1.20 -10.63 5.90
C LYS A 49 0.27 -11.68 6.52
N GLU A 50 0.80 -12.70 7.19
CA GLU A 50 0.01 -13.86 7.63
C GLU A 50 -1.10 -13.50 8.63
N ILE A 51 -2.32 -14.00 8.40
CA ILE A 51 -3.45 -13.84 9.33
C ILE A 51 -3.92 -15.17 9.90
N ASN A 52 -4.37 -15.19 11.15
CA ASN A 52 -5.09 -16.35 11.70
C ASN A 52 -6.59 -16.22 11.35
N PHE A 53 -7.19 -17.21 10.69
CA PHE A 53 -8.61 -17.21 10.36
C PHE A 53 -9.50 -17.12 11.60
N GLU A 54 -9.08 -17.66 12.75
CA GLU A 54 -9.80 -17.54 14.02
C GLU A 54 -9.88 -16.09 14.51
N ASN A 55 -9.00 -15.22 14.02
CA ASN A 55 -9.00 -13.78 14.32
C ASN A 55 -9.78 -12.96 13.30
N VAL A 56 -10.36 -13.57 12.27
CA VAL A 56 -11.24 -12.88 11.32
C VAL A 56 -12.58 -12.61 11.99
N LYS A 57 -12.98 -11.34 12.00
CA LYS A 57 -14.26 -10.86 12.53
C LYS A 57 -15.33 -10.83 11.44
N SER A 58 -14.98 -10.38 10.24
CA SER A 58 -15.87 -10.39 9.07
C SER A 58 -15.09 -10.45 7.76
N VAL A 59 -15.77 -10.95 6.73
CA VAL A 59 -15.39 -10.82 5.33
C VAL A 59 -16.57 -10.20 4.61
N GLU A 60 -16.33 -9.11 3.88
CA GLU A 60 -17.36 -8.33 3.20
C GLU A 60 -16.96 -8.08 1.75
N MET A 61 -17.93 -8.06 0.85
CA MET A 61 -17.73 -7.84 -0.58
C MET A 61 -18.34 -6.51 -1.01
N PHE A 62 -17.66 -5.78 -1.89
CA PHE A 62 -18.08 -4.48 -2.41
C PHE A 62 -17.98 -4.46 -3.93
N ASP A 63 -18.86 -3.72 -4.60
CA ASP A 63 -18.72 -3.43 -6.02
C ASP A 63 -17.74 -2.27 -6.28
N LEU A 64 -17.64 -1.85 -7.53
CA LEU A 64 -16.75 -0.75 -7.95
C LEU A 64 -17.16 0.61 -7.40
N ASP A 65 -18.42 0.77 -6.98
CA ASP A 65 -18.97 2.00 -6.40
C ASP A 65 -18.90 1.97 -4.85
N ASP A 66 -18.12 1.04 -4.28
CA ASP A 66 -17.99 0.79 -2.83
C ASP A 66 -19.33 0.45 -2.16
N LYS A 67 -20.29 -0.05 -2.95
CA LYS A 67 -21.55 -0.54 -2.41
C LYS A 67 -21.37 -1.99 -1.97
N GLN A 68 -21.69 -2.23 -0.70
CA GLN A 68 -21.65 -3.58 -0.15
C GLN A 68 -22.62 -4.50 -0.90
N ILE A 69 -22.10 -5.65 -1.29
CA ILE A 69 -22.86 -6.76 -1.88
C ILE A 69 -23.19 -7.71 -0.73
N ASP A 70 -24.48 -7.97 -0.53
CA ASP A 70 -24.96 -8.87 0.51
C ASP A 70 -24.60 -10.32 0.17
N ILE A 71 -23.48 -10.79 0.70
CA ILE A 71 -22.97 -12.16 0.59
C ILE A 71 -22.70 -12.65 2.01
N HIS A 72 -23.25 -13.82 2.35
CA HIS A 72 -22.95 -14.49 3.60
C HIS A 72 -21.81 -15.49 3.41
N TYR A 73 -20.67 -15.23 4.06
CA TYR A 73 -19.54 -16.16 4.11
C TYR A 73 -19.64 -17.00 5.38
N ASP A 74 -19.63 -18.32 5.23
CA ASP A 74 -19.59 -19.23 6.38
C ASP A 74 -18.17 -19.42 6.92
N GLU A 75 -18.03 -20.18 8.01
CA GLU A 75 -16.72 -20.44 8.63
C GLU A 75 -15.75 -21.12 7.68
N LYS A 76 -16.24 -22.00 6.80
CA LYS A 76 -15.41 -22.70 5.82
C LYS A 76 -14.93 -21.70 4.76
N ASP A 77 -15.80 -20.83 4.26
CA ASP A 77 -15.43 -19.80 3.29
C ASP A 77 -14.37 -18.85 3.86
N ILE A 78 -14.56 -18.39 5.09
CA ILE A 78 -13.59 -17.51 5.78
C ILE A 78 -12.23 -18.21 5.91
N LYS A 79 -12.23 -19.49 6.28
CA LYS A 79 -11.01 -20.28 6.40
C LYS A 79 -10.32 -20.46 5.05
N ASP A 80 -11.08 -20.74 4.00
CA ASP A 80 -10.55 -20.92 2.64
C ASP A 80 -9.96 -19.61 2.10
N ILE A 81 -10.63 -18.47 2.30
CA ILE A 81 -10.14 -17.14 1.95
C ILE A 81 -8.85 -16.80 2.70
N ALA A 82 -8.84 -16.97 4.02
CA ALA A 82 -7.63 -16.71 4.83
C ALA A 82 -6.47 -17.64 4.42
N THR A 83 -6.77 -18.89 4.07
CA THR A 83 -5.78 -19.85 3.59
C THR A 83 -5.22 -19.45 2.23
N ALA A 84 -6.07 -19.07 1.28
CA ALA A 84 -5.66 -18.60 -0.05
C ALA A 84 -4.79 -17.34 0.07
N TYR A 85 -5.20 -16.41 0.94
CA TYR A 85 -4.42 -15.23 1.24
C TYR A 85 -3.07 -15.62 1.83
N ASN A 86 -2.99 -16.39 2.92
CA ASN A 86 -1.71 -16.74 3.55
C ASN A 86 -0.75 -17.50 2.61
N LYS A 87 -1.28 -18.30 1.69
CA LYS A 87 -0.48 -19.04 0.70
C LYS A 87 -0.05 -18.22 -0.51
N SER A 88 -0.62 -17.04 -0.74
CA SER A 88 -0.32 -16.22 -1.90
C SER A 88 1.13 -15.72 -1.87
N GLU A 89 1.85 -15.87 -2.97
CA GLU A 89 3.19 -15.31 -3.15
C GLU A 89 3.11 -13.79 -3.36
N ILE A 90 4.01 -13.03 -2.74
CA ILE A 90 4.20 -11.61 -3.05
C ILE A 90 5.07 -11.52 -4.30
N THR A 91 4.59 -10.83 -5.33
CA THR A 91 5.33 -10.55 -6.57
C THR A 91 5.58 -9.04 -6.74
N TYR A 92 6.55 -8.71 -7.58
CA TYR A 92 6.89 -7.35 -8.01
C TYR A 92 6.64 -7.15 -9.51
N ASP A 93 5.95 -8.10 -10.14
CA ASP A 93 5.61 -8.01 -11.55
C ASP A 93 4.77 -6.75 -11.80
N PRO A 94 5.11 -5.95 -12.81
CA PRO A 94 4.33 -4.77 -13.12
C PRO A 94 2.91 -5.19 -13.53
N TYR A 95 1.91 -4.50 -12.99
CA TYR A 95 0.51 -4.70 -13.35
C TYR A 95 -0.14 -3.39 -13.81
N VAL A 96 -1.20 -3.53 -14.60
CA VAL A 96 -2.00 -2.37 -15.04
C VAL A 96 -2.92 -1.97 -13.89
N MET A 97 -2.78 -0.72 -13.40
CA MET A 97 -3.66 -0.14 -12.38
C MET A 97 -5.04 0.23 -12.97
N MET A 98 -5.79 -0.75 -13.46
CA MET A 98 -7.22 -0.59 -13.74
C MET A 98 -7.98 -1.36 -12.67
N ILE A 99 -8.73 -0.66 -11.82
CA ILE A 99 -9.65 -1.33 -10.89
C ILE A 99 -10.73 -2.01 -11.72
N SER A 100 -10.90 -3.31 -11.52
CA SER A 100 -11.95 -4.08 -12.19
C SER A 100 -12.38 -5.23 -11.30
N GLY A 101 -13.64 -5.65 -11.41
CA GLY A 101 -14.20 -6.66 -10.51
C GLY A 101 -14.61 -6.09 -9.16
N LYS A 102 -14.90 -6.98 -8.23
CA LYS A 102 -15.32 -6.67 -6.86
C LYS A 102 -14.11 -6.41 -5.97
N GLN A 103 -14.39 -5.93 -4.76
CA GLN A 103 -13.40 -5.72 -3.71
C GLN A 103 -13.80 -6.50 -2.46
N MET A 104 -12.83 -7.11 -1.78
CA MET A 104 -13.06 -7.83 -0.53
C MET A 104 -12.41 -7.07 0.62
N ARG A 105 -13.12 -6.93 1.73
CA ARG A 105 -12.59 -6.42 2.99
C ARG A 105 -12.60 -7.53 4.03
N ILE A 106 -11.43 -7.86 4.55
CA ILE A 106 -11.28 -8.72 5.71
C ILE A 106 -11.07 -7.82 6.92
N THR A 107 -11.95 -7.91 7.91
CA THR A 107 -11.80 -7.20 9.20
C THR A 107 -11.40 -8.20 10.26
N LEU A 108 -10.32 -7.93 10.97
CA LEU A 108 -9.85 -8.75 12.09
C LEU A 108 -10.52 -8.32 13.41
N LYS A 109 -10.38 -9.14 14.45
CA LYS A 109 -10.97 -8.90 15.79
C LYS A 109 -10.43 -7.64 16.47
N ASP A 110 -9.25 -7.18 16.09
CA ASP A 110 -8.64 -5.91 16.55
C ASP A 110 -9.00 -4.71 15.67
N ASP A 111 -9.97 -4.88 14.76
CA ASP A 111 -10.43 -3.90 13.77
C ASP A 111 -9.39 -3.54 12.69
N THR A 112 -8.27 -4.26 12.61
CA THR A 112 -7.37 -4.21 11.45
C THR A 112 -8.13 -4.62 10.19
N THR A 113 -7.96 -3.87 9.10
CA THR A 113 -8.60 -4.17 7.82
C THR A 113 -7.58 -4.51 6.75
N ILE A 114 -7.89 -5.52 5.95
CA ILE A 114 -7.16 -5.88 4.73
C ILE A 114 -8.14 -5.74 3.58
N ASN A 115 -7.86 -4.83 2.66
CA ASN A 115 -8.65 -4.60 1.46
C ASN A 115 -7.96 -5.29 0.28
N ILE A 116 -8.69 -6.16 -0.41
CA ILE A 116 -8.21 -6.91 -1.56
C ILE A 116 -8.98 -6.46 -2.80
N HIS A 117 -8.24 -5.98 -3.80
CA HIS A 117 -8.78 -5.43 -5.04
C HIS A 117 -8.38 -6.30 -6.21
N SER A 118 -9.36 -6.63 -7.06
CA SER A 118 -9.08 -7.13 -8.40
C SER A 118 -8.74 -5.97 -9.34
N TYR A 119 -7.92 -6.29 -10.32
CA TYR A 119 -7.60 -5.41 -11.44
C TYR A 119 -7.80 -6.10 -12.80
N GLY A 120 -8.59 -7.19 -12.81
CA GLY A 120 -8.95 -7.92 -14.03
C GLY A 120 -8.03 -9.09 -14.37
N SER A 121 -7.03 -9.36 -13.53
CA SER A 121 -6.22 -10.56 -13.62
C SER A 121 -6.96 -11.75 -13.00
N THR A 122 -6.97 -12.89 -13.69
CA THR A 122 -7.53 -14.16 -13.16
C THR A 122 -6.59 -14.87 -12.19
N THR A 123 -5.38 -14.35 -11.98
CA THR A 123 -4.34 -15.01 -11.18
C THR A 123 -3.74 -14.12 -10.10
N HIS A 124 -4.05 -12.82 -10.10
CA HIS A 124 -3.39 -11.85 -9.25
C HIS A 124 -4.36 -10.82 -8.70
N VAL A 125 -4.07 -10.34 -7.50
CA VAL A 125 -4.83 -9.31 -6.79
C VAL A 125 -3.88 -8.36 -6.05
N VAL A 126 -4.39 -7.21 -5.64
CA VAL A 126 -3.66 -6.30 -4.76
C VAL A 126 -4.31 -6.34 -3.38
N ALA A 127 -3.54 -6.70 -2.35
CA ALA A 127 -3.96 -6.55 -0.97
C ALA A 127 -3.36 -5.28 -0.37
N SER A 128 -4.08 -4.60 0.49
CA SER A 128 -3.63 -3.39 1.18
C SER A 128 -4.12 -3.36 2.62
N GLY A 129 -3.23 -3.02 3.54
CA GLY A 129 -3.53 -2.62 4.90
C GLY A 129 -3.28 -1.12 5.09
N GLU A 130 -3.15 -0.68 6.34
CA GLU A 130 -3.02 0.75 6.67
C GLU A 130 -1.77 1.43 6.06
N ASN A 131 -0.64 0.72 6.00
CA ASN A 131 0.64 1.29 5.54
C ASN A 131 1.40 0.42 4.55
N ILE A 132 0.81 -0.70 4.12
CA ILE A 132 1.48 -1.65 3.25
C ILE A 132 0.52 -2.19 2.20
N SER A 133 1.04 -2.42 0.99
CA SER A 133 0.31 -3.08 -0.07
C SER A 133 1.18 -4.15 -0.71
N TYR A 134 0.54 -5.28 -1.01
CA TYR A 134 1.15 -6.44 -1.62
C TYR A 134 0.47 -6.73 -2.94
N HIS A 135 1.27 -7.00 -3.97
CA HIS A 135 0.79 -7.63 -5.19
C HIS A 135 0.91 -9.14 -5.01
N LEU A 136 -0.23 -9.82 -5.04
CA LEU A 136 -0.33 -11.23 -4.66
C LEU A 136 -0.66 -12.10 -5.87
N VAL A 137 0.05 -13.22 -5.99
CA VAL A 137 -0.34 -14.33 -6.86
C VAL A 137 -1.36 -15.17 -6.09
N SER A 138 -2.65 -14.99 -6.39
CA SER A 138 -3.75 -15.73 -5.77
C SER A 138 -4.92 -15.89 -6.76
N PRO A 139 -4.90 -16.96 -7.58
CA PRO A 139 -5.99 -17.27 -8.50
C PRO A 139 -7.32 -17.49 -7.77
N GLU A 140 -7.30 -18.10 -6.59
CA GLU A 140 -8.52 -18.40 -5.84
C GLU A 140 -9.25 -17.13 -5.40
N ILE A 141 -8.51 -16.11 -4.94
CA ILE A 141 -9.12 -14.82 -4.58
C ILE A 141 -9.50 -14.03 -5.83
N ALA A 142 -8.70 -14.10 -6.89
CA ALA A 142 -9.01 -13.44 -8.15
C ALA A 142 -10.35 -13.92 -8.75
N GLU A 143 -10.59 -15.24 -8.76
CA GLU A 143 -11.84 -15.88 -9.23
C GLU A 143 -13.05 -15.35 -8.46
N ILE A 144 -12.98 -15.32 -7.12
CA ILE A 144 -14.03 -14.78 -6.25
C ILE A 144 -14.35 -13.31 -6.61
N LEU A 145 -13.32 -12.48 -6.83
CA LEU A 145 -13.49 -11.06 -7.11
C LEU A 145 -13.99 -10.77 -8.52
N LEU A 146 -13.70 -11.64 -9.49
CA LEU A 146 -14.22 -11.54 -10.85
C LEU A 146 -15.63 -12.13 -10.98
N GLY A 147 -16.05 -12.98 -10.04
CA GLY A 147 -17.33 -13.66 -10.07
C GLY A 147 -17.39 -14.76 -11.12
N GLU A 148 -16.24 -15.40 -11.36
CA GLU A 148 -16.09 -16.57 -12.25
C GLU A 148 -16.34 -17.89 -11.49
#